data_AF-A0A943T4X0-F1
#
_entry.id   AF-A0A943T4X0-F1
#
_cell.length_a   1.000
_cell.length_b   1.000
_cell.length_c   1.000
_cell.angle_alpha   90.00
_cell.angle_beta   90.00
_cell.angle_gamma   90.00
#
_symmetry.space_group_name_H-M   'P 1'
#
loop_
_entity.id
_entity.type
_entity.pdbx_description
1 polymer ?
#
loop_
_entity_poly.entity_id
_entity_poly.type
_entity_poly.pdbx_seq_one_letter_code
_entity_poly.pdbx_strand_id
1 'polypeptide(L)'
;MKRNTTKKMPMMGLLVLLICSLGFISACSQNDANAAKSKYVDDKAMNVIAAGFERRSDVIESNANDDDPHSTENIQEAIEAEIKNDKELKNARFKDSKMQQDVITYLNLLDDQLKVTEDYSQSSADYYEEWNKVYDKRSAQLKKLVDNYGLEVGEKYKDDFNDLIKNGKSVAEKTRYEDAINSLIQGANFEKSDDGYGLYTYTAVVENTSGISFSNVSLTLALYDADDIKAEETYADTSSWAPGEKVKFEAMSDVDAGRVVASVSSYDVNK
;
A
#
# COMPACT_ATOMS: atom_id res chain seq x y z
N MET A 1 27.61 63.64 -28.57
CA MET A 1 28.44 63.29 -29.75
C MET A 1 29.74 62.67 -29.27
N LYS A 2 29.95 61.35 -29.49
CA LYS A 2 31.24 60.61 -29.45
C LYS A 2 31.97 60.63 -28.08
N ARG A 3 32.74 59.64 -27.63
CA ARG A 3 33.17 58.30 -28.05
C ARG A 3 33.87 57.70 -26.81
N ASN A 4 33.84 56.38 -26.71
CA ASN A 4 34.80 55.54 -25.97
C ASN A 4 36.26 55.90 -26.27
N THR A 5 37.15 55.63 -25.30
CA THR A 5 38.42 54.85 -25.42
C THR A 5 39.28 55.05 -24.16
N THR A 6 39.38 54.08 -23.25
CA THR A 6 40.35 52.95 -23.17
C THR A 6 41.81 53.31 -22.87
N LYS A 7 42.44 52.38 -22.12
CA LYS A 7 43.89 52.11 -21.86
C LYS A 7 44.47 52.80 -20.61
N LYS A 8 45.19 52.15 -19.69
CA LYS A 8 45.94 50.87 -19.67
C LYS A 8 46.20 50.49 -18.19
N MET A 9 46.14 49.20 -17.84
CA MET A 9 46.91 48.63 -16.72
C MET A 9 48.36 48.38 -17.17
N PRO A 10 49.31 48.34 -16.23
CA PRO A 10 49.99 47.05 -16.01
C PRO A 10 50.37 46.74 -14.55
N MET A 11 50.58 45.44 -14.37
CA MET A 11 51.55 44.76 -13.50
C MET A 11 51.37 44.68 -11.98
N MET A 12 51.02 43.45 -11.61
CA MET A 12 51.07 42.79 -10.33
C MET A 12 52.51 42.54 -9.85
N GLY A 13 52.77 42.78 -8.57
CA GLY A 13 53.95 42.32 -7.83
C GLY A 13 53.59 42.12 -6.36
N LEU A 14 53.50 40.86 -5.95
CA LEU A 14 53.09 40.33 -4.65
C LEU A 14 54.33 40.09 -3.75
N LEU A 15 54.28 40.33 -2.43
CA LEU A 15 54.44 39.29 -1.40
C LEU A 15 54.27 39.83 0.04
N VAL A 16 53.60 38.97 0.83
CA VAL A 16 53.05 39.05 2.19
C VAL A 16 54.10 38.77 3.29
N LEU A 17 53.92 39.32 4.50
CA LEU A 17 53.87 38.56 5.78
C LEU A 17 53.55 39.47 6.99
N LEU A 18 52.44 39.14 7.65
CA LEU A 18 51.73 39.92 8.68
C LEU A 18 52.08 39.41 10.09
N ILE A 19 52.23 40.36 11.02
CA ILE A 19 52.63 40.20 12.43
C ILE A 19 51.39 40.34 13.32
N CYS A 20 51.31 39.58 14.44
CA CYS A 20 51.00 40.05 15.82
C CYS A 20 50.24 39.03 16.70
N SER A 21 51.00 38.39 17.60
CA SER A 21 50.81 38.19 19.05
C SER A 21 49.42 38.25 19.73
N LEU A 22 49.05 37.10 20.32
CA LEU A 22 48.67 36.80 21.73
C LEU A 22 47.83 37.79 22.59
N GLY A 23 46.72 37.26 23.13
CA GLY A 23 46.05 37.73 24.36
C GLY A 23 44.82 36.89 24.73
N PHE A 24 44.89 36.12 25.82
CA PHE A 24 43.78 35.35 26.42
C PHE A 24 42.88 36.26 27.28
N ILE A 25 41.56 36.24 27.07
CA ILE A 25 40.53 36.43 28.11
C ILE A 25 39.32 35.54 27.77
N SER A 26 38.91 34.69 28.71
CA SER A 26 37.69 33.89 28.65
C SER A 26 36.44 34.76 28.63
N ALA A 27 35.60 34.59 27.62
CA ALA A 27 34.19 34.92 27.67
C ALA A 27 33.41 33.76 27.03
N CYS A 28 32.66 33.03 27.86
CA CYS A 28 31.58 32.19 27.38
C CYS A 28 30.54 33.11 26.73
N SER A 29 30.47 33.14 25.40
CA SER A 29 29.22 33.43 24.72
C SER A 29 29.21 32.72 23.38
N GLN A 30 28.32 31.74 23.31
CA GLN A 30 27.49 31.42 22.15
C GLN A 30 28.24 31.27 20.83
N ASN A 31 28.50 30.02 20.48
CA ASN A 31 28.31 29.55 19.11
C ASN A 31 27.82 28.09 19.13
N ASP A 32 26.68 27.87 19.78
CA ASP A 32 25.80 26.71 19.54
C ASP A 32 24.99 26.90 18.24
N ALA A 33 25.65 27.33 17.17
CA ALA A 33 25.00 27.60 15.88
C ALA A 33 25.16 26.44 14.88
N ASN A 34 25.59 25.25 15.33
CA ASN A 34 25.71 24.05 14.47
C ASN A 34 25.45 22.71 15.20
N ALA A 35 24.69 22.71 16.31
CA ALA A 35 24.38 21.50 17.08
C ALA A 35 22.88 21.12 17.11
N ALA A 36 22.04 21.68 16.23
CA ALA A 36 20.71 21.11 15.97
C ALA A 36 20.86 19.89 15.04
N LYS A 37 21.49 18.82 15.53
CA LYS A 37 21.28 17.47 14.98
C LYS A 37 19.77 17.22 15.05
N SER A 38 19.08 17.37 13.92
CA SER A 38 17.69 16.93 13.77
C SER A 38 17.64 15.48 14.26
N LYS A 39 17.07 15.28 15.45
CA LYS A 39 17.02 13.98 16.12
C LYS A 39 16.10 13.10 15.28
N TYR A 40 16.57 11.90 14.97
CA TYR A 40 15.75 10.88 14.32
C TYR A 40 14.51 10.56 15.18
N VAL A 41 13.38 10.27 14.54
CA VAL A 41 12.08 10.12 15.22
C VAL A 41 11.70 8.68 15.52
N ASP A 42 12.57 7.71 15.24
CA ASP A 42 12.32 6.27 15.36
C ASP A 42 11.71 5.90 16.72
N ASP A 43 12.30 6.39 17.81
CA ASP A 43 11.86 6.09 19.19
C ASP A 43 10.50 6.69 19.57
N LYS A 44 9.96 7.62 18.77
CA LYS A 44 8.68 8.31 19.07
C LYS A 44 7.61 8.10 18.02
N ALA A 45 7.95 7.55 16.85
CA ALA A 45 7.02 7.46 15.73
C ALA A 45 5.77 6.65 16.09
N MET A 46 5.94 5.52 16.78
CA MET A 46 4.80 4.68 17.19
C MET A 46 3.91 5.39 18.22
N ASN A 47 4.49 6.10 19.18
CA ASN A 47 3.72 6.87 20.17
C ASN A 47 2.92 8.01 19.52
N VAL A 48 3.47 8.64 18.47
CA VAL A 48 2.74 9.67 17.71
C VAL A 48 1.56 9.03 16.99
N ILE A 49 1.77 7.93 16.25
CA ILE A 49 0.70 7.21 15.53
C ILE A 49 -0.37 6.70 16.50
N ALA A 50 0.01 6.16 17.65
CA ALA A 50 -0.93 5.75 18.69
C ALA A 50 -1.79 6.93 19.14
N ALA A 51 -1.18 8.07 19.49
CA ALA A 51 -1.92 9.28 19.88
C ALA A 51 -2.82 9.83 18.75
N GLY A 52 -2.48 9.58 17.48
CA GLY A 52 -3.31 9.92 16.34
C GLY A 52 -4.58 9.05 16.30
N PHE A 53 -4.39 7.73 16.41
CA PHE A 53 -5.49 6.77 16.48
C PHE A 53 -6.44 7.06 17.65
N GLU A 54 -5.89 7.25 18.86
CA GLU A 54 -6.66 7.54 20.07
C GLU A 54 -7.49 8.82 19.92
N ARG A 55 -6.91 9.86 19.31
CA ARG A 55 -7.63 11.11 19.06
C ARG A 55 -8.76 10.94 18.06
N ARG A 56 -8.58 10.14 17.01
CA ARG A 56 -9.66 9.78 16.10
C ARG A 56 -10.79 9.05 16.83
N SER A 57 -10.45 8.08 17.68
CA SER A 57 -11.43 7.37 18.49
C SER A 57 -12.20 8.31 19.42
N ASP A 58 -11.53 9.27 20.06
CA ASP A 58 -12.19 10.26 20.93
C ASP A 58 -13.16 11.17 20.16
N VAL A 59 -12.84 11.56 18.92
CA VAL A 59 -13.75 12.32 18.06
C VAL A 59 -14.99 11.48 17.71
N ILE A 60 -14.78 10.22 17.32
CA ILE A 60 -15.90 9.29 17.02
C ILE A 60 -16.81 9.12 18.25
N GLU A 61 -16.23 8.95 19.43
CA GLU A 61 -17.01 8.83 20.68
C GLU A 61 -17.75 10.13 21.02
N SER A 62 -17.13 11.29 20.79
CA SER A 62 -17.75 12.59 21.04
C SER A 62 -18.96 12.83 20.14
N ASN A 63 -18.89 12.37 18.89
CA ASN A 63 -19.96 12.50 17.89
C ASN A 63 -21.03 11.39 18.00
N ALA A 64 -20.88 10.44 18.94
CA ALA A 64 -21.79 9.29 19.09
C ALA A 64 -23.24 9.67 19.45
N ASN A 65 -23.45 10.88 19.99
CA ASN A 65 -24.77 11.38 20.37
C ASN A 65 -25.37 12.38 19.37
N ASP A 66 -24.71 12.62 18.24
CA ASP A 66 -25.26 13.44 17.17
C ASP A 66 -26.48 12.78 16.52
N ASP A 67 -27.29 13.58 15.82
CA ASP A 67 -28.45 13.09 15.07
C ASP A 67 -28.03 12.09 13.96
N ASP A 68 -26.82 12.26 13.41
CA ASP A 68 -26.17 11.32 12.48
C ASP A 68 -24.68 11.12 12.84
N PRO A 69 -24.38 10.21 13.78
CA PRO A 69 -23.00 9.95 14.24
C PRO A 69 -22.05 9.47 13.14
N HIS A 70 -22.59 8.96 12.03
CA HIS A 70 -21.82 8.43 10.90
C HIS A 70 -21.94 9.30 9.64
N SER A 71 -22.32 10.56 9.81
CA SER A 71 -22.32 11.53 8.72
C SER A 71 -20.93 11.66 8.09
N THR A 72 -20.90 12.13 6.83
CA THR A 72 -19.64 12.36 6.11
C THR A 72 -18.76 13.34 6.86
N GLU A 73 -19.35 14.40 7.42
CA GLU A 73 -18.64 15.43 8.20
C GLU A 73 -18.01 14.85 9.47
N ASN A 74 -18.75 14.04 10.23
CA ASN A 74 -18.24 13.42 11.46
C ASN A 74 -17.09 12.42 11.17
N ILE A 75 -17.17 11.68 10.06
CA ILE A 75 -16.10 10.78 9.64
C ILE A 75 -14.86 11.58 9.18
N GLN A 76 -15.06 12.66 8.42
CA GLN A 76 -13.98 13.56 8.00
C GLN A 76 -13.26 14.18 9.19
N GLU A 77 -14.00 14.72 10.16
CA GLU A 77 -13.45 15.31 11.38
C GLU A 77 -12.55 14.32 12.13
N ALA A 78 -13.01 13.08 12.27
CA ALA A 78 -12.26 12.02 12.94
C ALA A 78 -10.94 11.67 12.21
N ILE A 79 -10.96 11.59 10.87
CA ILE A 79 -9.76 11.33 10.06
C ILE A 79 -8.79 12.52 10.12
N GLU A 80 -9.30 13.74 9.99
CA GLU A 80 -8.51 14.96 10.05
C GLU A 80 -7.81 15.13 11.41
N ALA A 81 -8.47 14.72 12.50
CA ALA A 81 -7.89 14.75 13.84
C ALA A 81 -6.64 13.84 13.95
N GLU A 82 -6.68 12.67 13.30
CA GLU A 82 -5.53 11.75 13.18
C GLU A 82 -4.41 12.35 12.32
N ILE A 83 -4.76 12.82 11.11
CA ILE A 83 -3.81 13.45 10.17
C ILE A 83 -3.09 14.64 10.83
N LYS A 84 -3.84 15.49 11.55
CA LYS A 84 -3.31 16.68 12.23
C LYS A 84 -2.32 16.31 13.34
N ASN A 85 -2.56 15.23 14.06
CA ASN A 85 -1.63 14.73 15.07
C ASN A 85 -0.34 14.22 14.42
N ASP A 86 -0.47 13.44 13.35
CA ASP A 86 0.64 12.71 12.76
C ASP A 86 1.46 13.54 11.75
N LYS A 87 1.01 14.76 11.43
CA LYS A 87 1.58 15.63 10.39
C LYS A 87 3.10 15.85 10.50
N GLU A 88 3.66 15.83 11.70
CA GLU A 88 5.09 16.04 11.92
C GLU A 88 5.93 14.89 11.35
N LEU A 89 5.36 13.68 11.25
CA LEU A 89 6.05 12.50 10.74
C LEU A 89 6.27 12.56 9.22
N LYS A 90 5.44 13.27 8.46
CA LYS A 90 5.55 13.36 6.99
C LYS A 90 6.92 13.88 6.52
N ASN A 91 7.50 14.82 7.27
CA ASN A 91 8.80 15.44 6.95
C ASN A 91 9.90 15.08 7.95
N ALA A 92 9.64 14.13 8.85
CA ALA A 92 10.60 13.74 9.87
C ALA A 92 11.74 12.90 9.28
N ARG A 93 12.90 12.96 9.94
CA ARG A 93 14.04 12.10 9.60
C ARG A 93 13.97 10.83 10.44
N PHE A 94 14.10 9.69 9.76
CA PHE A 94 14.21 8.37 10.37
C PHE A 94 15.62 7.83 10.16
N LYS A 95 16.12 7.07 11.13
CA LYS A 95 17.36 6.32 10.99
C LYS A 95 17.10 5.02 10.25
N ASP A 96 15.99 4.36 10.57
CA ASP A 96 15.49 3.18 9.88
C ASP A 96 14.65 3.59 8.66
N SER A 97 15.23 3.39 7.47
CA SER A 97 14.55 3.66 6.20
C SER A 97 13.31 2.78 5.97
N LYS A 98 13.27 1.58 6.57
CA LYS A 98 12.11 0.70 6.46
C LYS A 98 10.96 1.17 7.34
N MET A 99 11.26 1.60 8.57
CA MET A 99 10.29 2.27 9.44
C MET A 99 9.76 3.54 8.76
N GLN A 100 10.64 4.35 8.16
CA GLN A 100 10.22 5.54 7.42
C GLN A 100 9.20 5.20 6.34
N GLN A 101 9.50 4.21 5.49
CA GLN A 101 8.60 3.81 4.42
C GLN A 101 7.25 3.34 4.96
N ASP A 102 7.26 2.53 6.02
CA ASP A 102 6.04 1.99 6.62
C ASP A 102 5.19 3.08 7.29
N VAL A 103 5.83 4.07 7.93
CA VAL A 103 5.13 5.25 8.48
C VAL A 103 4.55 6.11 7.36
N ILE A 104 5.32 6.43 6.31
CA ILE A 104 4.81 7.23 5.19
C ILE A 104 3.65 6.52 4.49
N THR A 105 3.72 5.20 4.31
CA THR A 105 2.61 4.41 3.77
C THR A 105 1.35 4.55 4.64
N TYR A 106 1.49 4.47 5.96
CA TYR A 106 0.36 4.70 6.87
C TYR A 106 -0.24 6.11 6.74
N LEU A 107 0.60 7.16 6.69
CA LEU A 107 0.12 8.54 6.56
C LEU A 107 -0.60 8.80 5.24
N ASN A 108 -0.11 8.22 4.14
CA ASN A 108 -0.77 8.33 2.84
C ASN A 108 -2.13 7.63 2.85
N LEU A 109 -2.27 6.50 3.57
CA LEU A 109 -3.55 5.82 3.71
C LEU A 109 -4.58 6.63 4.50
N LEU A 110 -4.16 7.50 5.43
CA LEU A 110 -5.05 8.46 6.09
C LEU A 110 -5.56 9.50 5.09
N ASP A 111 -4.64 10.05 4.27
CA ASP A 111 -5.00 11.01 3.21
C ASP A 111 -5.95 10.35 2.18
N ASP A 112 -5.72 9.09 1.82
CA ASP A 112 -6.59 8.31 0.93
C ASP A 112 -7.98 8.08 1.56
N GLN A 113 -8.07 7.80 2.86
CA GLN A 113 -9.36 7.66 3.54
C GLN A 113 -10.15 8.97 3.50
N LEU A 114 -9.48 10.09 3.78
CA LEU A 114 -10.10 11.41 3.71
C LEU A 114 -10.61 11.67 2.29
N LYS A 115 -9.78 11.42 1.28
CA LYS A 115 -10.13 11.61 -0.13
C LYS A 115 -11.36 10.80 -0.56
N VAL A 116 -11.51 9.55 -0.12
CA VAL A 116 -12.72 8.75 -0.44
C VAL A 116 -13.99 9.44 0.05
N THR A 117 -13.95 10.07 1.24
CA THR A 117 -15.10 10.82 1.77
C THR A 117 -15.39 12.11 1.02
N GLU A 118 -14.40 12.68 0.33
CA GLU A 118 -14.54 13.87 -0.51
C GLU A 118 -15.05 13.52 -1.91
N ASP A 119 -14.55 12.44 -2.49
CA ASP A 119 -14.80 12.05 -3.89
C ASP A 119 -16.13 11.31 -4.08
N TYR A 120 -16.63 10.62 -3.05
CA TYR A 120 -17.80 9.75 -3.15
C TYR A 120 -18.87 10.07 -2.10
N SER A 121 -20.14 10.00 -2.51
CA SER A 121 -21.26 10.07 -1.56
C SER A 121 -21.36 8.77 -0.75
N GLN A 122 -21.48 8.87 0.58
CA GLN A 122 -21.70 7.72 1.48
C GLN A 122 -22.93 6.85 1.14
N SER A 123 -23.88 7.39 0.38
CA SER A 123 -25.04 6.64 -0.10
C SER A 123 -24.77 5.81 -1.37
N SER A 124 -23.61 5.98 -2.01
CA SER A 124 -23.25 5.31 -3.26
C SER A 124 -22.56 3.96 -3.00
N ALA A 125 -22.74 3.02 -3.93
CA ALA A 125 -22.03 1.74 -3.89
C ALA A 125 -20.51 1.93 -4.00
N ASP A 126 -20.08 2.86 -4.85
CA ASP A 126 -18.67 3.19 -5.10
C ASP A 126 -17.97 3.65 -3.81
N TYR A 127 -18.65 4.41 -2.94
CA TYR A 127 -18.11 4.80 -1.64
C TYR A 127 -17.74 3.57 -0.81
N TYR A 128 -18.64 2.59 -0.67
CA TYR A 128 -18.35 1.40 0.15
C TYR A 128 -17.21 0.57 -0.44
N GLU A 129 -17.16 0.46 -1.77
CA GLU A 129 -16.07 -0.25 -2.44
C GLU A 129 -14.71 0.41 -2.16
N GLU A 130 -14.59 1.71 -2.43
CA GLU A 130 -13.33 2.45 -2.26
C GLU A 130 -12.97 2.64 -0.78
N TRP A 131 -13.94 2.87 0.08
CA TRP A 131 -13.74 2.98 1.52
C TRP A 131 -13.17 1.69 2.09
N ASN A 132 -13.77 0.54 1.76
CA ASN A 132 -13.30 -0.75 2.23
C ASN A 132 -11.87 -1.03 1.75
N LYS A 133 -11.56 -0.75 0.47
CA LYS A 133 -10.20 -0.91 -0.08
C LYS A 133 -9.16 -0.15 0.74
N VAL A 134 -9.42 1.12 1.09
CA VAL A 134 -8.45 1.93 1.85
C VAL A 134 -8.45 1.55 3.34
N TYR A 135 -9.62 1.29 3.93
CA TYR A 135 -9.77 0.83 5.31
C TYR A 135 -8.97 -0.45 5.56
N ASP A 136 -9.04 -1.41 4.65
CA ASP A 136 -8.35 -2.68 4.76
C ASP A 136 -6.83 -2.52 4.65
N LYS A 137 -6.36 -1.68 3.73
CA LYS A 137 -4.95 -1.32 3.61
C LYS A 137 -4.42 -0.64 4.87
N ARG A 138 -5.18 0.31 5.44
CA ARG A 138 -4.82 0.97 6.71
C ARG A 138 -4.73 -0.03 7.85
N SER A 139 -5.70 -0.93 7.95
CA SER A 139 -5.75 -1.97 8.98
C SER A 139 -4.54 -2.91 8.89
N ALA A 140 -4.20 -3.35 7.68
CA ALA A 140 -3.02 -4.18 7.43
C ALA A 140 -1.70 -3.43 7.73
N GLN A 141 -1.63 -2.14 7.40
CA GLN A 141 -0.46 -1.33 7.67
C GLN A 141 -0.28 -1.07 9.18
N LEU A 142 -1.36 -0.78 9.92
CA LEU A 142 -1.32 -0.69 11.38
C LEU A 142 -0.85 -1.99 12.02
N LYS A 143 -1.36 -3.14 11.56
CA LYS A 143 -0.87 -4.45 11.99
C LYS A 143 0.64 -4.61 11.78
N LYS A 144 1.14 -4.21 10.62
CA LYS A 144 2.58 -4.26 10.31
C LYS A 144 3.40 -3.37 11.26
N LEU A 145 2.86 -2.21 11.65
CA LEU A 145 3.52 -1.34 12.64
C LEU A 145 3.55 -1.97 14.04
N VAL A 146 2.50 -2.68 14.43
CA VAL A 146 2.47 -3.49 15.67
C VAL A 146 3.55 -4.58 15.62
N ASP A 147 3.51 -5.43 14.58
CA ASP A 147 4.37 -6.62 14.48
C ASP A 147 5.87 -6.25 14.39
N ASN A 148 6.22 -5.17 13.69
CA ASN A 148 7.62 -4.81 13.41
C ASN A 148 8.22 -3.78 14.36
N TYR A 149 7.40 -2.88 14.93
CA TYR A 149 7.87 -1.71 15.66
C TYR A 149 7.23 -1.53 17.03
N GLY A 150 6.33 -2.42 17.46
CA GLY A 150 5.73 -2.39 18.79
C GLY A 150 4.76 -1.23 18.99
N LEU A 151 3.98 -0.87 17.96
CA LEU A 151 2.86 0.07 18.11
C LEU A 151 1.86 -0.47 19.14
N GLU A 152 1.56 0.32 20.16
CA GLU A 152 0.56 0.03 21.19
C GLU A 152 -0.26 1.29 21.46
N VAL A 153 -1.54 1.12 21.76
CA VAL A 153 -2.46 2.19 22.18
C VAL A 153 -2.81 2.04 23.67
N GLY A 154 -3.30 3.11 24.27
CA GLY A 154 -3.78 3.12 25.64
C GLY A 154 -4.93 2.14 25.87
N GLU A 155 -5.05 1.64 27.10
CA GLU A 155 -5.97 0.56 27.46
C GLU A 155 -7.43 0.86 27.08
N LYS A 156 -7.86 2.14 27.13
CA LYS A 156 -9.20 2.57 26.70
C LYS A 156 -9.52 2.18 25.25
N TYR A 157 -8.54 2.20 24.36
CA TYR A 157 -8.70 2.07 22.90
C TYR A 157 -8.31 0.70 22.36
N LYS A 158 -7.84 -0.18 23.25
CA LYS A 158 -7.16 -1.42 22.89
C LYS A 158 -8.07 -2.42 22.20
N ASP A 159 -9.33 -2.51 22.63
CA ASP A 159 -10.30 -3.43 22.03
C ASP A 159 -10.62 -3.02 20.59
N ASP A 160 -11.00 -1.76 20.37
CA ASP A 160 -11.27 -1.20 19.03
C ASP A 160 -10.05 -1.32 18.10
N PHE A 161 -8.86 -1.02 18.63
CA PHE A 161 -7.62 -1.12 17.88
C PHE A 161 -7.31 -2.57 17.49
N ASN A 162 -7.49 -3.52 18.41
CA ASN A 162 -7.27 -4.95 18.17
C ASN A 162 -8.24 -5.51 17.13
N ASP A 163 -9.52 -5.11 17.19
CA ASP A 163 -10.52 -5.53 16.21
C ASP A 163 -10.20 -5.00 14.81
N LEU A 164 -9.78 -3.74 14.71
CA LEU A 164 -9.31 -3.14 13.46
C LEU A 164 -8.14 -3.93 12.84
N ILE A 165 -7.07 -4.17 13.58
CA ILE A 165 -5.88 -4.86 13.03
C ILE A 165 -6.12 -6.36 12.79
N LYS A 166 -7.08 -6.98 13.50
CA LYS A 166 -7.53 -8.36 13.24
C LYS A 166 -8.25 -8.45 11.89
N ASN A 167 -9.08 -7.47 11.55
CA ASN A 167 -9.67 -7.34 10.22
C ASN A 167 -8.58 -7.12 9.15
N GLY A 168 -7.58 -6.28 9.44
CA GLY A 168 -6.42 -6.07 8.57
C GLY A 168 -5.63 -7.34 8.23
N LYS A 169 -5.49 -8.28 9.18
CA LYS A 169 -4.89 -9.60 8.91
C LYS A 169 -5.73 -10.40 7.91
N SER A 170 -7.06 -10.44 8.09
CA SER A 170 -7.96 -11.21 7.24
C SER A 170 -7.96 -10.69 5.80
N VAL A 171 -7.91 -9.38 5.61
CA VAL A 171 -7.94 -8.80 4.26
C VAL A 171 -6.58 -8.88 3.58
N ALA A 172 -5.48 -8.62 4.27
CA ALA A 172 -4.15 -8.81 3.70
C ALA A 172 -3.91 -10.27 3.28
N GLU A 173 -4.41 -11.23 4.07
CA GLU A 173 -4.40 -12.65 3.68
C GLU A 173 -5.26 -12.89 2.43
N LYS A 174 -6.48 -12.35 2.37
CA LYS A 174 -7.36 -12.49 1.20
C LYS A 174 -6.73 -11.92 -0.07
N THR A 175 -6.24 -10.67 -0.04
CA THR A 175 -5.56 -10.05 -1.18
C THR A 175 -4.32 -10.83 -1.59
N ARG A 176 -3.50 -11.30 -0.63
CA ARG A 176 -2.36 -12.17 -0.93
C ARG A 176 -2.79 -13.45 -1.64
N TYR A 177 -3.90 -14.06 -1.23
CA TYR A 177 -4.41 -15.28 -1.85
C TYR A 177 -4.93 -15.00 -3.26
N GLU A 178 -5.69 -13.91 -3.46
CA GLU A 178 -6.20 -13.47 -4.75
C GLU A 178 -5.05 -13.19 -5.73
N ASP A 179 -4.05 -12.40 -5.31
CA ASP A 179 -2.88 -12.08 -6.13
C ASP A 179 -2.08 -13.34 -6.49
N ALA A 180 -1.92 -14.25 -5.52
CA ALA A 180 -1.18 -15.49 -5.72
C ALA A 180 -1.86 -16.41 -6.75
N ILE A 181 -3.16 -16.69 -6.58
CA ILE A 181 -3.88 -17.59 -7.50
C ILE A 181 -4.04 -16.97 -8.89
N ASN A 182 -4.32 -15.67 -8.97
CA ASN A 182 -4.40 -14.96 -10.25
C ASN A 182 -3.06 -14.99 -11.00
N SER A 183 -1.93 -14.84 -10.29
CA SER A 183 -0.60 -14.93 -10.89
C SER A 183 -0.29 -16.33 -11.45
N LEU A 184 -0.73 -17.40 -10.77
CA LEU A 184 -0.58 -18.78 -11.26
C LEU A 184 -1.33 -19.00 -12.57
N ILE A 185 -2.56 -18.48 -12.68
CA ILE A 185 -3.42 -18.65 -13.86
C ILE A 185 -3.04 -17.73 -15.01
N GLN A 186 -2.63 -16.49 -14.74
CA GLN A 186 -2.17 -15.57 -15.79
C GLN A 186 -0.92 -16.10 -16.51
N GLY A 187 -0.09 -16.91 -15.84
CA GLY A 187 1.05 -17.60 -16.45
C GLY A 187 0.71 -18.91 -17.17
N ALA A 188 -0.54 -19.38 -17.11
CA ALA A 188 -0.94 -20.64 -17.72
C ALA A 188 -1.12 -20.50 -19.24
N ASN A 189 -0.56 -21.45 -19.99
CA ASN A 189 -0.78 -21.57 -21.41
C ASN A 189 -1.71 -22.74 -21.69
N PHE A 190 -2.92 -22.46 -22.20
CA PHE A 190 -3.88 -23.49 -22.57
C PHE A 190 -3.61 -23.98 -23.99
N GLU A 191 -3.24 -25.24 -24.12
CA GLU A 191 -3.07 -25.93 -25.39
C GLU A 191 -4.40 -26.52 -25.86
N LYS A 192 -4.66 -26.42 -27.15
CA LYS A 192 -5.85 -26.98 -27.81
C LYS A 192 -5.51 -28.31 -28.47
N SER A 193 -6.37 -29.31 -28.28
CA SER A 193 -6.38 -30.55 -29.06
C SER A 193 -7.73 -30.78 -29.72
N ASP A 194 -7.71 -31.28 -30.95
CA ASP A 194 -8.89 -31.64 -31.74
C ASP A 194 -9.05 -33.17 -31.75
N ASP A 195 -10.25 -33.65 -31.40
CA ASP A 195 -10.57 -35.09 -31.44
C ASP A 195 -10.92 -35.60 -32.85
N GLY A 196 -11.07 -34.69 -33.82
CA GLY A 196 -11.43 -34.96 -35.22
C GLY A 196 -12.94 -35.12 -35.45
N TYR A 197 -13.77 -34.94 -34.42
CA TYR A 197 -15.22 -35.06 -34.45
C TYR A 197 -15.95 -33.76 -34.11
N GLY A 198 -15.20 -32.65 -34.04
CA GLY A 198 -15.74 -31.31 -33.78
C GLY A 198 -15.79 -30.95 -32.30
N LEU A 199 -15.10 -31.70 -31.42
CA LEU A 199 -14.92 -31.34 -30.02
C LEU A 199 -13.46 -31.01 -29.76
N TYR A 200 -13.22 -29.79 -29.27
CA TYR A 200 -11.90 -29.32 -28.87
C TYR A 200 -11.73 -29.46 -27.37
N THR A 201 -10.54 -29.88 -26.94
CA THR A 201 -10.14 -29.91 -25.54
C THR A 201 -9.04 -28.89 -25.30
N TYR A 202 -9.24 -28.05 -24.29
CA TYR A 202 -8.31 -27.01 -23.85
C TYR A 202 -7.67 -27.42 -22.54
N THR A 203 -6.35 -27.57 -22.51
CA THR A 203 -5.62 -28.08 -21.36
C THR A 203 -4.47 -27.16 -20.95
N ALA A 204 -4.32 -26.92 -19.65
CA ALA A 204 -3.11 -26.35 -19.07
C ALA A 204 -2.66 -27.17 -17.85
N VAL A 205 -1.36 -27.45 -17.77
CA VAL A 205 -0.75 -28.03 -16.55
C VAL A 205 -0.08 -26.91 -15.77
N VAL A 206 -0.60 -26.61 -14.58
CA VAL A 206 -0.11 -25.51 -13.74
C VAL A 206 0.42 -26.05 -12.42
N GLU A 207 1.61 -25.59 -12.03
CA GLU A 207 2.22 -25.89 -10.74
C GLU A 207 1.87 -24.81 -9.72
N ASN A 208 1.39 -25.20 -8.53
CA ASN A 208 1.13 -24.25 -7.46
C ASN A 208 2.45 -23.84 -6.77
N THR A 209 3.04 -22.74 -7.25
CA THR A 209 4.29 -22.20 -6.70
C THR A 209 4.09 -21.18 -5.57
N SER A 210 2.85 -20.96 -5.13
CA SER A 210 2.50 -19.88 -4.18
C SER A 210 2.79 -20.18 -2.71
N GLY A 211 3.00 -21.45 -2.36
CA GLY A 211 3.09 -21.90 -0.98
C GLY A 211 1.75 -21.95 -0.24
N ILE A 212 0.62 -21.71 -0.92
CA ILE A 212 -0.75 -21.71 -0.35
C ILE A 212 -1.47 -22.98 -0.81
N SER A 213 -2.23 -23.64 0.07
CA SER A 213 -3.08 -24.77 -0.33
C SER A 213 -4.46 -24.26 -0.74
N PHE A 214 -4.81 -24.43 -2.02
CA PHE A 214 -6.13 -24.07 -2.52
C PHE A 214 -7.07 -25.29 -2.59
N SER A 215 -8.36 -25.03 -2.53
CA SER A 215 -9.43 -26.02 -2.76
C SER A 215 -10.57 -25.39 -3.56
N ASN A 216 -11.40 -26.22 -4.18
CA ASN A 216 -12.56 -25.80 -4.97
C ASN A 216 -12.23 -24.68 -5.98
N VAL A 217 -11.08 -24.79 -6.66
CA VAL A 217 -10.63 -23.81 -7.63
C VAL A 217 -11.43 -23.99 -8.91
N SER A 218 -12.11 -22.93 -9.33
CA SER A 218 -12.87 -22.87 -10.58
C SER A 218 -12.35 -21.74 -11.45
N LEU A 219 -12.15 -22.04 -12.73
CA LEU A 219 -11.69 -21.12 -13.76
C LEU A 219 -12.79 -20.92 -14.80
N THR A 220 -12.91 -19.68 -15.28
CA THR A 220 -13.60 -19.38 -16.53
C THR A 220 -12.56 -19.24 -17.64
N LEU A 221 -12.79 -19.93 -18.74
CA LEU A 221 -12.01 -19.84 -19.97
C LEU A 221 -12.84 -19.12 -21.03
N ALA A 222 -12.47 -17.88 -21.34
CA ALA A 222 -13.03 -17.15 -22.46
C ALA A 222 -12.34 -17.61 -23.76
N LEU A 223 -13.13 -18.18 -24.67
CA LEU A 223 -12.69 -18.70 -25.95
C LEU A 223 -12.89 -17.62 -27.02
N TYR A 224 -11.80 -17.23 -27.68
CA TYR A 224 -11.81 -16.28 -28.78
C TYR A 224 -11.54 -17.03 -30.08
N ASP A 225 -12.33 -16.77 -31.11
CA ASP A 225 -12.16 -17.36 -32.43
C ASP A 225 -10.91 -16.80 -33.16
N ALA A 226 -10.72 -17.21 -34.41
CA ALA A 226 -9.59 -16.76 -35.23
C ALA A 226 -9.60 -15.25 -35.55
N ASP A 227 -10.76 -14.60 -35.44
CA ASP A 227 -10.94 -13.16 -35.66
C ASP A 227 -10.83 -12.36 -34.34
N ASP A 228 -10.42 -13.01 -33.25
CA ASP A 228 -10.31 -12.47 -31.90
C ASP A 228 -11.65 -12.01 -31.29
N ILE A 229 -12.76 -12.62 -31.72
CA ILE A 229 -14.09 -12.38 -31.17
C ILE A 229 -14.37 -13.43 -30.09
N LYS A 230 -14.83 -12.99 -28.92
CA LYS A 230 -15.23 -13.89 -27.84
C LYS A 230 -16.45 -14.71 -28.30
N ALA A 231 -16.24 -16.00 -28.54
CA ALA A 231 -17.26 -16.92 -29.03
C ALA A 231 -18.01 -17.61 -27.87
N GLU A 232 -17.30 -18.00 -26.81
CA GLU A 232 -17.86 -18.77 -25.70
C GLU A 232 -17.09 -18.57 -24.39
N GLU A 233 -17.72 -18.93 -23.26
CA GLU A 233 -17.04 -19.24 -22.01
C GLU A 233 -17.26 -20.70 -21.63
N THR A 234 -16.18 -21.40 -21.27
CA THR A 234 -16.21 -22.75 -20.70
C THR A 234 -15.46 -22.78 -19.37
N TYR A 235 -15.50 -23.90 -18.65
CA TYR A 235 -15.03 -23.98 -17.26
C TYR A 235 -14.05 -25.12 -17.05
N ALA A 236 -13.06 -24.88 -16.20
CA ALA A 236 -12.13 -25.90 -15.73
C ALA A 236 -11.98 -25.78 -14.21
N ASP A 237 -11.87 -26.89 -13.51
CA ASP A 237 -11.82 -26.89 -12.04
C ASP A 237 -10.89 -27.95 -11.45
N THR A 238 -10.56 -27.77 -10.17
CA THR A 238 -9.97 -28.80 -9.32
C THR A 238 -10.48 -28.67 -7.89
N SER A 239 -10.68 -29.81 -7.23
CA SER A 239 -11.13 -29.85 -5.82
C SER A 239 -10.02 -29.53 -4.82
N SER A 240 -8.76 -29.81 -5.16
CA SER A 240 -7.60 -29.55 -4.30
C SER A 240 -6.38 -29.18 -5.12
N TRP A 241 -5.55 -28.29 -4.58
CA TRP A 241 -4.30 -27.90 -5.20
C TRP A 241 -3.26 -27.50 -4.13
N ALA A 242 -2.47 -28.48 -3.70
CA ALA A 242 -1.48 -28.30 -2.65
C ALA A 242 -0.23 -27.54 -3.15
N PRO A 243 0.56 -26.92 -2.26
CA PRO A 243 1.84 -26.31 -2.64
C PRO A 243 2.77 -27.29 -3.35
N GLY A 244 3.31 -26.90 -4.50
CA GLY A 244 4.18 -27.71 -5.36
C GLY A 244 3.45 -28.76 -6.20
N GLU A 245 2.13 -28.91 -6.05
CA GLU A 245 1.35 -29.84 -6.86
C GLU A 245 1.10 -29.28 -8.27
N LYS A 246 1.15 -30.17 -9.26
CA LYS A 246 0.75 -29.88 -10.64
C LYS A 246 -0.67 -30.38 -10.87
N VAL A 247 -1.54 -29.49 -11.31
CA VAL A 247 -2.91 -29.81 -11.70
C VAL A 247 -3.05 -29.59 -13.20
N LYS A 248 -3.75 -30.53 -13.85
CA LYS A 248 -4.19 -30.39 -15.24
C LYS A 248 -5.60 -29.80 -15.25
N PHE A 249 -5.73 -28.52 -15.59
CA PHE A 249 -7.00 -27.89 -15.88
C PHE A 249 -7.43 -28.25 -17.30
N GLU A 250 -8.67 -28.70 -17.45
CA GLU A 250 -9.21 -29.19 -18.73
C GLU A 250 -10.64 -28.67 -18.90
N ALA A 251 -10.94 -28.19 -20.11
CA ALA A 251 -12.30 -27.85 -20.52
C ALA A 251 -12.52 -28.31 -21.97
N MET A 252 -13.77 -28.62 -22.32
CA MET A 252 -14.16 -29.01 -23.67
C MET A 252 -15.15 -27.99 -24.24
N SER A 253 -15.10 -27.79 -25.56
CA SER A 253 -16.04 -26.94 -26.29
C SER A 253 -16.03 -27.33 -27.78
N ASP A 254 -17.13 -27.07 -28.48
CA ASP A 254 -17.24 -27.17 -29.94
C ASP A 254 -16.70 -25.93 -30.67
N VAL A 255 -16.30 -24.89 -29.94
CA VAL A 255 -15.61 -23.71 -30.48
C VAL A 255 -14.16 -24.03 -30.81
N ASP A 256 -13.75 -23.75 -32.05
CA ASP A 256 -12.34 -23.77 -32.50
C ASP A 256 -11.64 -22.45 -32.13
N ALA A 257 -11.16 -22.34 -30.89
CA ALA A 257 -10.58 -21.10 -30.38
C ALA A 257 -9.17 -20.87 -30.97
N GLY A 258 -8.93 -19.64 -31.42
CA GLY A 258 -7.61 -19.11 -31.76
C GLY A 258 -6.84 -18.61 -30.53
N ARG A 259 -7.56 -18.19 -29.48
CA ARG A 259 -6.98 -17.73 -28.20
C ARG A 259 -7.89 -18.11 -27.03
N VAL A 260 -7.27 -18.50 -25.92
CA VAL A 260 -7.95 -18.76 -24.64
C VAL A 260 -7.46 -17.76 -23.61
N VAL A 261 -8.38 -17.12 -22.91
CA VAL A 261 -8.07 -16.26 -21.75
C VAL A 261 -8.68 -16.88 -20.51
N ALA A 262 -7.85 -17.28 -19.56
CA ALA A 262 -8.28 -17.87 -18.30
C ALA A 262 -8.38 -16.81 -17.20
N SER A 263 -9.41 -16.92 -16.36
CA SER A 263 -9.58 -16.12 -15.14
C SER A 263 -10.06 -16.98 -13.99
N VAL A 264 -9.64 -16.66 -12.76
CA VAL A 264 -10.13 -17.31 -11.55
C VAL A 264 -11.55 -16.85 -11.25
N SER A 265 -12.47 -17.80 -11.11
CA SER A 265 -13.89 -17.53 -10.84
C SER A 265 -14.23 -17.70 -9.36
N SER A 266 -13.70 -18.76 -8.74
CA SER A 266 -13.83 -19.01 -7.30
C SER A 266 -12.71 -19.90 -6.79
N TYR A 267 -12.42 -19.81 -5.50
CA TYR A 267 -11.52 -20.72 -4.79
C TYR A 267 -11.76 -20.63 -3.28
N ASP A 268 -11.31 -21.66 -2.57
CA ASP A 268 -11.16 -21.70 -1.12
C ASP A 268 -9.68 -21.84 -0.76
N VAL A 269 -9.34 -21.51 0.49
CA VAL A 269 -8.00 -21.72 1.06
C VAL A 269 -8.10 -22.64 2.26
N ASN A 270 -7.41 -23.78 2.19
CA ASN A 270 -7.29 -24.69 3.32
C ASN A 270 -6.25 -24.12 4.30
N LYS A 271 -6.67 -23.88 5.55
CA LYS A 271 -5.82 -23.43 6.64
C LYS A 271 -5.21 -24.60 7.41
#